data_AF-A0A4Q5LWX6-F1
#
_entry.id   AF-A0A4Q5LWX6-F1
#
_cell.length_a   1.000
_cell.length_b   1.000
_cell.length_c   1.000
_cell.angle_alpha   90.00
_cell.angle_beta   90.00
_cell.angle_gamma   90.00
#
_symmetry.space_group_name_H-M   'P 1'
#
loop_
_entity.id
_entity.type
_entity.pdbx_description
1 polymer ?
#
loop_
_entity_poly.entity_id
_entity_poly.type
_entity_poly.pdbx_seq_one_letter_code
_entity_poly.pdbx_strand_id
1 'polypeptide(L)'
;MDKKETFIRAIKDNERLIVKIASVYTNTADDKADLIQEIIYQLWKSFDSFNQQSGLSTWLYRVALNVAIYQLKIAKRRVITVEIDEQILNYANEDHSAIEQKWELFRQQIESLNLLDKAIVMLYLDQKSHEEIAEIVGISVSNVGTKIQRIKEKLKKQHVNAQNHGIR
;
A
#
# COMPACT_ATOMS: atom_id res chain seq x y z
N MET A 1 -10.99 -12.78 28.87
CA MET A 1 -11.12 -11.65 27.93
C MET A 1 -12.11 -12.06 26.87
N ASP A 2 -13.11 -11.23 26.60
CA ASP A 2 -14.02 -11.44 25.49
C ASP A 2 -13.22 -11.39 24.16
N LYS A 3 -13.54 -12.28 23.21
CA LYS A 3 -12.93 -12.29 21.87
C LYS A 3 -13.02 -10.92 21.23
N LYS A 4 -14.20 -10.27 21.38
CA LYS A 4 -14.47 -8.94 20.86
C LYS A 4 -13.53 -7.89 21.46
N GLU A 5 -13.29 -7.91 22.77
CA GLU A 5 -12.39 -6.96 23.44
C GLU A 5 -10.94 -7.13 22.96
N THR A 6 -10.47 -8.37 22.88
CA THR A 6 -9.12 -8.68 22.38
C THR A 6 -8.94 -8.20 20.95
N PHE A 7 -9.93 -8.45 20.09
CA PHE A 7 -9.91 -7.98 18.71
C PHE A 7 -9.92 -6.45 18.61
N ILE A 8 -10.81 -5.77 19.34
CA ILE A 8 -10.88 -4.31 19.33
C ILE A 8 -9.54 -3.70 19.75
N ARG A 9 -8.91 -4.27 20.79
CA ARG A 9 -7.59 -3.83 21.23
C ARG A 9 -6.53 -4.04 20.14
N ALA A 10 -6.49 -5.22 19.53
CA ALA A 10 -5.58 -5.51 18.43
C ALA A 10 -5.73 -4.52 17.26
N ILE A 11 -6.97 -4.16 16.88
CA ILE A 11 -7.23 -3.19 15.83
C ILE A 11 -6.80 -1.78 16.25
N LYS A 12 -7.14 -1.32 17.46
CA LYS A 12 -6.76 0.00 17.96
C LYS A 12 -5.24 0.17 18.01
N ASP A 13 -4.53 -0.83 18.52
CA ASP A 13 -3.07 -0.81 18.63
C ASP A 13 -2.39 -0.78 17.24
N ASN A 14 -3.10 -1.15 16.18
CA ASN A 14 -2.59 -1.24 14.81
C ASN A 14 -3.39 -0.41 13.79
N GLU A 15 -4.17 0.58 14.24
CA GLU A 15 -5.05 1.35 13.35
C GLU A 15 -4.25 2.07 12.25
N ARG A 16 -3.10 2.64 12.63
CA ARG A 16 -2.20 3.34 11.70
C ARG A 16 -1.74 2.45 10.54
N LEU A 17 -1.56 1.16 10.78
CA LEU A 17 -1.20 0.18 9.74
C LEU A 17 -2.33 0.03 8.73
N ILE A 18 -3.56 -0.13 9.22
CA ILE A 18 -4.75 -0.33 8.38
C ILE A 18 -5.00 0.92 7.51
N VAL A 19 -4.95 2.10 8.13
CA VAL A 19 -5.12 3.39 7.44
C VAL A 19 -4.03 3.59 6.39
N LYS A 20 -2.77 3.23 6.71
CA LYS A 20 -1.64 3.34 5.78
C LYS A 20 -1.83 2.44 4.56
N ILE A 21 -2.18 1.18 4.77
CA ILE A 21 -2.47 0.23 3.67
C ILE A 21 -3.57 0.81 2.79
N ALA A 22 -4.70 1.21 3.38
CA ALA A 22 -5.80 1.74 2.59
C ALA A 22 -5.38 2.98 1.76
N SER A 23 -4.57 3.87 2.35
CA SER A 23 -4.07 5.08 1.66
C SER A 23 -3.12 4.78 0.50
N VAL A 24 -2.38 3.67 0.54
CA VAL A 24 -1.48 3.27 -0.56
C VAL A 24 -2.26 2.75 -1.78
N TYR A 25 -3.49 2.29 -1.56
CA TYR A 25 -4.27 1.51 -2.51
C TYR A 25 -5.55 2.21 -2.98
N THR A 26 -5.85 3.41 -2.50
CA THR A 26 -7.06 4.18 -2.82
C THR A 26 -6.72 5.64 -3.07
N ASN A 27 -7.55 6.33 -3.86
CA ASN A 27 -7.31 7.73 -4.25
C ASN A 27 -8.34 8.70 -3.65
N THR A 28 -9.50 8.21 -3.21
CA THR A 28 -10.57 9.03 -2.61
C THR A 28 -10.77 8.70 -1.14
N ALA A 29 -11.35 9.63 -0.39
CA ALA A 29 -11.69 9.41 1.02
C ALA A 29 -12.72 8.29 1.19
N ASP A 30 -13.68 8.20 0.27
CA ASP A 30 -14.75 7.20 0.28
C ASP A 30 -14.18 5.80 0.01
N ASP A 31 -13.38 5.63 -1.05
CA ASP A 31 -12.72 4.35 -1.36
C ASP A 31 -11.85 3.88 -0.19
N LYS A 32 -11.16 4.83 0.46
CA LYS A 32 -10.32 4.55 1.62
C LYS A 32 -11.17 4.06 2.80
N ALA A 33 -12.28 4.73 3.10
CA ALA A 33 -13.18 4.34 4.19
C ALA A 33 -13.78 2.95 3.93
N ASP A 34 -14.20 2.67 2.70
CA ASP A 34 -14.74 1.37 2.29
C ASP A 34 -13.70 0.26 2.40
N LEU A 35 -12.46 0.52 1.94
CA LEU A 35 -11.40 -0.46 2.05
C LEU A 35 -11.00 -0.73 3.51
N ILE A 36 -10.98 0.29 4.37
CA ILE A 36 -10.72 0.11 5.81
C ILE A 36 -11.80 -0.79 6.42
N GLN A 37 -13.07 -0.54 6.13
CA GLN A 37 -14.18 -1.35 6.63
C GLN A 37 -14.05 -2.81 6.19
N GLU A 38 -13.76 -3.05 4.91
CA GLU A 38 -13.57 -4.40 4.39
C GLU A 38 -12.36 -5.09 5.05
N ILE A 39 -11.24 -4.38 5.25
CA ILE A 39 -10.07 -4.93 5.95
C ILE A 39 -10.46 -5.35 7.38
N ILE A 40 -11.14 -4.49 8.14
CA ILE A 40 -11.56 -4.80 9.51
C ILE A 40 -12.52 -6.00 9.53
N TYR A 41 -13.46 -6.07 8.59
CA TYR A 41 -14.38 -7.18 8.47
C TYR A 41 -13.66 -8.52 8.21
N GLN A 42 -12.71 -8.54 7.28
CA GLN A 42 -11.95 -9.75 6.97
C GLN A 42 -11.00 -10.15 8.11
N LEU A 43 -10.44 -9.17 8.82
CA LEU A 43 -9.69 -9.40 10.04
C LEU A 43 -10.55 -10.05 11.12
N TRP A 44 -11.78 -9.58 11.33
CA TRP A 44 -12.70 -10.19 12.29
C TRP A 44 -13.03 -11.64 11.92
N LYS A 45 -13.35 -11.90 10.65
CA LYS A 45 -13.64 -13.26 10.16
C LYS A 45 -12.46 -14.22 10.32
N SER A 46 -11.24 -13.72 10.16
CA SER A 46 -10.03 -14.53 10.23
C SER A 46 -9.38 -14.57 11.61
N PHE A 47 -9.90 -13.81 12.58
CA PHE A 47 -9.25 -13.65 13.89
C PHE A 47 -9.05 -14.97 14.65
N ASP A 48 -10.00 -15.90 14.56
CA ASP A 48 -9.90 -17.22 15.22
C ASP A 48 -8.79 -18.10 14.60
N SER A 49 -8.39 -17.80 13.36
CA SER A 49 -7.29 -18.52 12.69
C SER A 49 -5.91 -17.98 13.08
N PHE A 50 -5.84 -16.87 13.83
CA PHE A 50 -4.56 -16.34 14.29
C PHE A 50 -3.98 -17.25 15.38
N ASN A 51 -2.96 -18.01 15.02
CA ASN A 51 -2.37 -19.07 15.83
C ASN A 51 -1.00 -18.67 16.44
N GLN A 52 -0.67 -17.38 16.47
CA GLN A 52 0.58 -16.83 17.02
C GLN A 52 1.89 -17.39 16.40
N GLN A 53 1.81 -18.02 15.22
CA GLN A 53 3.01 -18.44 14.48
C GLN A 53 3.85 -17.27 13.94
N SER A 54 3.24 -16.08 13.87
CA SER A 54 3.93 -14.83 13.63
C SER A 54 3.41 -13.72 14.52
N GLY A 55 4.13 -12.59 14.56
CA GLY A 55 3.71 -11.42 15.30
C GLY A 55 2.33 -10.93 14.83
N LEU A 56 1.53 -10.41 15.75
CA LEU A 56 0.19 -9.90 15.46
C LEU A 56 0.19 -8.87 14.32
N SER A 57 1.16 -7.96 14.29
CA SER A 57 1.29 -6.96 13.22
C SER A 57 1.59 -7.59 11.86
N THR A 58 2.41 -8.64 11.82
CA THR A 58 2.73 -9.41 10.60
C THR A 58 1.47 -10.10 10.04
N TRP A 59 0.70 -10.74 10.92
CA TRP A 59 -0.58 -11.33 10.53
C TRP A 59 -1.59 -10.27 10.03
N LEU A 60 -1.68 -9.12 10.71
CA LEU A 60 -2.53 -8.00 10.29
C LEU A 60 -2.14 -7.47 8.91
N TYR A 61 -0.85 -7.22 8.67
CA TYR A 61 -0.34 -6.81 7.35
C TYR A 61 -0.72 -7.81 6.27
N ARG A 62 -0.55 -9.11 6.54
CA ARG A 62 -0.86 -10.17 5.57
C ARG A 62 -2.33 -10.14 5.16
N VAL A 63 -3.25 -10.11 6.12
CA VAL A 63 -4.69 -10.08 5.82
C VAL A 63 -5.05 -8.78 5.11
N ALA A 64 -4.64 -7.63 5.64
CA ALA A 64 -5.00 -6.32 5.10
C ALA A 64 -4.46 -6.10 3.67
N LEU A 65 -3.22 -6.51 3.38
CA LEU A 65 -2.65 -6.41 2.03
C LEU A 65 -3.37 -7.34 1.04
N ASN A 66 -3.70 -8.56 1.45
CA ASN A 66 -4.45 -9.48 0.61
C ASN A 66 -5.82 -8.90 0.22
N VAL A 67 -6.53 -8.31 1.19
CA VAL A 67 -7.82 -7.64 0.97
C VAL A 67 -7.68 -6.46 0.01
N ALA A 68 -6.73 -5.55 0.25
CA ALA A 68 -6.51 -4.38 -0.60
C ALA A 68 -6.18 -4.78 -2.04
N ILE A 69 -5.23 -5.71 -2.22
CA ILE A 69 -4.82 -6.18 -3.55
C ILE A 69 -5.98 -6.89 -4.26
N TYR A 70 -6.77 -7.68 -3.53
CA TYR A 70 -7.94 -8.36 -4.08
C TYR A 70 -9.00 -7.38 -4.56
N GLN A 71 -9.36 -6.39 -3.74
CA GLN A 71 -10.35 -5.37 -4.10
C GLN A 71 -9.93 -4.58 -5.35
N LEU A 72 -8.67 -4.16 -5.42
CA LEU A 72 -8.11 -3.49 -6.61
C LEU A 72 -8.14 -4.37 -7.86
N LYS A 73 -7.85 -5.67 -7.73
CA LYS A 73 -7.93 -6.61 -8.86
C LYS A 73 -9.37 -6.78 -9.34
N ILE A 74 -10.35 -6.81 -8.45
CA ILE A 74 -11.76 -6.87 -8.81
C ILE A 74 -12.22 -5.56 -9.47
N ALA A 75 -11.90 -4.41 -8.88
CA ALA A 75 -12.26 -3.11 -9.42
C ALA A 75 -11.75 -2.94 -10.85
N LYS A 76 -10.49 -3.30 -11.12
CA LYS A 76 -9.92 -3.31 -12.49
C LYS A 76 -10.64 -4.23 -13.46
N ARG A 77 -11.20 -5.35 -13.00
CA ARG A 77 -12.00 -6.28 -13.82
C ARG A 77 -13.44 -5.79 -14.03
N ARG A 78 -13.95 -4.96 -13.12
CA ARG A 78 -15.31 -4.39 -13.15
C ARG A 78 -15.42 -3.08 -13.91
N VAL A 79 -14.32 -2.56 -14.48
CA VAL A 79 -14.36 -1.44 -15.43
C VAL A 79 -15.08 -1.91 -16.71
N ILE A 80 -16.40 -1.98 -16.64
CA ILE A 80 -17.30 -1.76 -17.76
C ILE A 80 -17.26 -0.25 -17.94
N THR A 81 -16.74 0.19 -19.09
CA THR A 81 -16.52 1.58 -19.43
C THR A 81 -17.82 2.38 -19.23
N VAL A 82 -17.84 3.23 -18.22
CA VAL A 82 -18.70 4.40 -18.22
C VAL A 82 -17.76 5.53 -18.57
N GLU A 83 -17.93 6.11 -19.77
CA GLU A 83 -17.31 7.38 -20.10
C GLU A 83 -17.75 8.40 -19.05
N ILE A 84 -16.79 8.85 -18.24
CA ILE A 84 -17.00 9.97 -17.34
C ILE A 84 -16.19 11.12 -17.92
N ASP A 85 -16.91 12.21 -18.13
CA ASP A 85 -16.50 13.50 -18.66
C ASP A 85 -15.13 13.94 -18.13
N GLU A 86 -14.27 14.33 -19.06
CA GLU A 86 -12.84 14.61 -18.87
C GLU A 86 -12.67 16.01 -18.26
N GLN A 87 -13.28 16.28 -17.10
CA GLN A 87 -13.20 17.58 -16.42
C GLN A 87 -13.07 17.47 -14.91
N ILE A 88 -12.15 16.67 -14.39
CA ILE A 88 -11.58 16.92 -13.04
C ILE A 88 -10.08 16.58 -13.05
N LEU A 89 -9.29 17.42 -13.73
CA LEU A 89 -7.88 17.57 -13.40
C LEU A 89 -7.49 19.05 -13.49
N ASN A 90 -7.93 19.81 -12.51
CA ASN A 90 -7.35 21.11 -12.21
C ASN A 90 -7.30 21.25 -10.69
N TYR A 91 -6.14 20.97 -10.12
CA TYR A 91 -5.75 21.50 -8.83
C TYR A 91 -4.39 22.19 -8.97
N ALA A 92 -4.51 23.52 -8.98
CA ALA A 92 -3.58 24.54 -8.50
C ALA A 92 -2.08 24.40 -8.82
N ASN A 93 -1.63 25.28 -9.73
CA ASN A 93 -0.26 25.78 -9.71
C ASN A 93 -0.07 26.62 -8.43
N GLU A 94 0.30 25.98 -7.33
CA GLU A 94 0.94 26.65 -6.19
C GLU A 94 2.46 26.55 -6.37
N ASP A 95 3.18 27.64 -6.07
CA ASP A 95 4.65 27.71 -6.04
C ASP A 95 5.19 26.76 -4.95
N HIS A 96 5.20 25.48 -5.27
CA HIS A 96 5.74 24.44 -4.42
C HIS A 96 7.25 24.64 -4.35
N SER A 97 7.80 24.59 -3.14
CA SER A 97 9.24 24.56 -2.93
C SER A 97 9.88 23.43 -3.72
N ALA A 98 11.16 23.57 -4.09
CA ALA A 98 11.91 22.51 -4.78
C ALA A 98 11.88 21.15 -4.02
N ILE A 99 11.66 21.19 -2.71
CA ILE A 99 11.51 20.00 -1.86
C ILE A 99 10.15 19.32 -2.13
N GLU A 100 9.06 20.08 -2.15
CA GLU A 100 7.71 19.53 -2.39
C GLU A 100 7.56 18.97 -3.81
N GLN A 101 8.11 19.65 -4.82
CA GLN A 101 8.11 19.14 -6.19
C GLN A 101 8.84 17.79 -6.30
N LYS A 102 9.96 17.64 -5.57
CA LYS A 102 10.71 16.39 -5.51
C LYS A 102 9.92 15.28 -4.77
N TRP A 103 9.19 15.63 -3.72
CA TRP A 103 8.31 14.71 -3.00
C TRP A 103 7.15 14.24 -3.87
N GLU A 104 6.51 15.14 -4.62
CA GLU A 104 5.40 14.79 -5.51
C GLU A 104 5.87 13.88 -6.66
N LEU A 105 7.01 14.19 -7.28
CA LEU A 105 7.63 13.32 -8.27
C LEU A 105 7.94 11.93 -7.70
N PHE A 106 8.46 11.86 -6.48
CA PHE A 106 8.74 10.57 -5.82
C PHE A 106 7.44 9.79 -5.53
N ARG A 107 6.37 10.49 -5.13
CA ARG A 107 5.05 9.90 -4.93
C ARG A 107 4.51 9.30 -6.23
N GLN A 108 4.55 10.03 -7.33
CA GLN A 108 4.13 9.54 -8.65
C GLN A 108 4.94 8.31 -9.10
N GLN A 109 6.24 8.28 -8.83
CA GLN A 109 7.08 7.12 -9.11
C GLN A 109 6.66 5.89 -8.32
N ILE A 110 6.34 6.05 -7.03
CA ILE A 110 5.78 4.97 -6.20
C ILE A 110 4.42 4.53 -6.74
N GLU A 111 3.58 5.47 -7.17
CA GLU A 111 2.27 5.15 -7.74
C GLU A 111 2.36 4.29 -9.01
N SER A 112 3.43 4.46 -9.80
CA SER A 112 3.74 3.65 -11.00
C SER A 112 4.20 2.21 -10.70
N LEU A 113 4.44 1.87 -9.43
CA LEU A 113 4.80 0.50 -9.05
C LEU A 113 3.57 -0.42 -9.15
N ASN A 114 3.82 -1.69 -9.47
CA ASN A 114 2.75 -2.69 -9.37
C ASN A 114 2.35 -2.90 -7.89
N LEU A 115 1.17 -3.48 -7.67
CA LEU A 115 0.59 -3.60 -6.33
C LEU A 115 1.49 -4.34 -5.33
N LEU A 116 2.23 -5.35 -5.78
CA LEU A 116 3.15 -6.12 -4.95
C LEU A 116 4.40 -5.31 -4.60
N ASP A 117 4.98 -4.61 -5.56
CA ASP A 117 6.16 -3.78 -5.32
C ASP A 117 5.82 -2.59 -4.39
N LYS A 118 4.59 -2.02 -4.46
CA LYS A 118 4.09 -1.06 -3.46
C LYS A 118 4.06 -1.67 -2.05
N ALA A 119 3.55 -2.89 -1.90
CA ALA A 119 3.52 -3.59 -0.62
C ALA A 119 4.93 -3.77 -0.04
N ILE A 120 5.87 -4.22 -0.87
CA ILE A 120 7.27 -4.46 -0.46
C ILE A 120 7.94 -3.16 -0.01
N VAL A 121 7.77 -2.05 -0.76
CA VAL A 121 8.31 -0.75 -0.36
C VAL A 121 7.73 -0.29 0.97
N MET A 122 6.40 -0.37 1.13
CA MET A 122 5.74 0.03 2.37
C MET A 122 6.27 -0.75 3.58
N LEU A 123 6.38 -2.08 3.47
CA LEU A 123 6.87 -2.93 4.57
C LEU A 123 8.35 -2.69 4.86
N TYR A 124 9.16 -2.45 3.83
CA TYR A 124 10.58 -2.11 3.98
C TYR A 124 10.77 -0.77 4.70
N LEU A 125 9.94 0.24 4.39
CA LEU A 125 9.94 1.53 5.09
C LEU A 125 9.46 1.40 6.54
N ASP A 126 8.57 0.44 6.80
CA ASP A 126 8.13 0.06 8.14
C ASP A 126 9.17 -0.83 8.88
N GLN A 127 10.39 -0.93 8.34
CA GLN A 127 11.54 -1.64 8.91
C GLN A 127 11.30 -3.14 9.15
N LYS A 128 10.40 -3.75 8.38
CA LYS A 128 10.18 -5.19 8.41
C LYS A 128 11.40 -5.93 7.84
N SER A 129 11.76 -7.04 8.48
CA SER A 129 12.83 -7.90 7.98
C SER A 129 12.46 -8.52 6.62
N HIS A 130 13.45 -9.01 5.87
CA HIS A 130 13.14 -9.67 4.59
C HIS A 130 12.29 -10.94 4.78
N GLU A 131 12.46 -11.62 5.92
CA GLU A 131 11.68 -12.78 6.34
C GLU A 131 10.23 -12.40 6.64
N GLU A 132 10.01 -11.33 7.42
CA GLU A 132 8.66 -10.81 7.68
C GLU A 132 7.97 -10.37 6.38
N ILE A 133 8.68 -9.65 5.50
CA ILE A 133 8.14 -9.22 4.20
C ILE A 133 7.75 -10.45 3.37
N ALA A 134 8.62 -11.46 3.29
CA ALA A 134 8.37 -12.69 2.57
C ALA A 134 7.12 -13.41 3.09
N GLU A 135 6.97 -13.52 4.41
CA GLU A 135 5.80 -14.12 5.05
C GLU A 135 4.52 -13.33 4.76
N ILE A 136 4.59 -12.00 4.81
CA ILE A 136 3.45 -11.11 4.60
C ILE A 136 2.96 -11.16 3.15
N VAL A 137 3.87 -11.09 2.17
CA VAL A 137 3.50 -10.96 0.75
C VAL A 137 3.46 -12.30 0.01
N GLY A 138 3.90 -13.40 0.64
CA GLY A 138 3.81 -14.75 0.10
C GLY A 138 4.83 -15.08 -1.00
N ILE A 139 6.07 -14.57 -0.88
CA ILE A 139 7.18 -14.88 -1.79
C ILE A 139 8.42 -15.35 -1.02
N SER A 140 9.44 -15.88 -1.69
CA SER A 140 10.68 -16.28 -1.01
C SER A 140 11.51 -15.07 -0.54
N VAL A 141 12.24 -15.22 0.57
CA VAL A 141 13.14 -14.19 1.13
C VAL A 141 14.17 -13.70 0.09
N SER A 142 14.71 -14.62 -0.73
CA SER A 142 15.60 -14.27 -1.84
C SER A 142 14.92 -13.39 -2.91
N ASN A 143 13.66 -13.67 -3.22
CA ASN A 143 12.87 -12.85 -4.14
C ASN A 143 12.57 -11.47 -3.55
N VAL A 144 12.33 -11.35 -2.24
CA VAL A 144 12.20 -10.05 -1.55
C VAL A 144 13.45 -9.20 -1.76
N GLY A 145 14.64 -9.73 -1.46
CA GLY A 145 15.90 -9.00 -1.63
C GLY A 145 16.12 -8.55 -3.07
N THR A 146 15.87 -9.44 -4.03
CA THR A 146 15.97 -9.14 -5.47
C THR A 146 14.98 -8.05 -5.89
N LYS A 147 13.73 -8.12 -5.42
CA LYS A 147 12.70 -7.12 -5.72
C LYS A 147 13.03 -5.76 -5.13
N ILE A 148 13.47 -5.70 -3.87
CA ILE A 148 13.88 -4.44 -3.23
C ILE A 148 14.98 -3.77 -4.06
N GLN A 149 16.00 -4.52 -4.48
CA GLN A 149 17.08 -3.98 -5.30
C GLN A 149 16.58 -3.46 -6.65
N ARG A 150 15.74 -4.23 -7.35
CA ARG A 150 15.13 -3.80 -8.62
C ARG A 150 14.24 -2.56 -8.48
N ILE A 151 13.48 -2.46 -7.40
CA ILE A 151 12.63 -1.30 -7.11
C ILE A 151 13.50 -0.07 -6.89
N LYS A 152 14.57 -0.17 -6.07
CA LYS A 152 15.53 0.93 -5.85
C LYS A 152 16.15 1.41 -7.17
N GLU A 153 16.55 0.48 -8.03
CA GLU A 153 17.10 0.80 -9.35
C GLU A 153 16.07 1.47 -10.27
N LYS A 154 14.82 1.00 -10.27
CA LYS A 154 13.72 1.59 -11.05
C LYS A 154 13.47 3.04 -10.61
N LEU A 155 13.33 3.28 -9.31
CA LEU A 155 13.09 4.62 -8.76
C LEU A 155 14.28 5.55 -9.06
N LYS A 156 15.52 5.06 -8.93
CA LYS A 156 16.72 5.84 -9.27
C LYS A 156 16.76 6.23 -10.74
N LYS A 157 16.46 5.30 -11.66
CA LYS A 157 16.41 5.57 -13.11
C LYS A 157 15.33 6.60 -13.46
N GLN A 158 14.14 6.47 -12.87
CA GLN A 158 13.05 7.43 -13.07
C GLN A 158 13.43 8.83 -12.55
N HIS A 159 14.11 8.93 -11.41
CA HIS A 159 14.59 10.20 -10.88
C HIS A 159 15.63 10.87 -11.80
N VAL A 160 16.60 10.11 -12.33
CA VAL A 160 17.61 10.66 -13.27
C VAL A 160 16.94 11.15 -14.56
N ASN A 161 16.00 10.39 -15.10
CA ASN A 161 15.30 10.77 -16.33
C ASN A 161 14.45 12.03 -16.15
N ALA A 162 13.79 12.20 -15.00
CA ALA A 162 13.00 13.39 -14.69
C ALA A 162 13.87 14.65 -14.58
N GLN A 163 15.09 14.56 -14.04
CA GLN A 163 16.01 15.70 -13.98
C GLN A 163 16.55 16.11 -15.36
N ASN A 164 16.73 15.15 -16.28
CA ASN A 164 17.22 15.46 -17.63
C ASN A 164 16.17 16.12 -18.54
N HIS A 165 14.87 15.96 -18.26
CA HIS A 165 13.79 16.57 -19.05
C HIS A 165 13.39 17.98 -18.56
N GLY A 166 13.86 18.41 -17.38
CA GLY A 166 13.68 19.79 -16.89
C GLY A 166 14.77 20.77 -17.31
N ILE A 167 15.71 20.36 -18.18
CA ILE A 167 16.86 21.16 -18.65
C ILE A 167 16.84 21.29 -20.20
N ARG A 168 15.66 21.33 -20.81
CA ARG A 168 15.49 21.64 -22.23
C ARG A 168 14.45 22.72 -22.45
#